data_AF-A0AAW6LCI4-F1
#
_entry.id   AF-A0AAW6LCI4-F1
#
_cell.length_a   1.000
_cell.length_b   1.000
_cell.length_c   1.000
_cell.angle_alpha   90.00
_cell.angle_beta   90.00
_cell.angle_gamma   90.00
#
_symmetry.space_group_name_H-M   'P 1'
#
loop_
_entity.id
_entity.type
_entity.pdbx_description
1 polymer ?
#
loop_
_entity_poly.entity_id
_entity_poly.type
_entity_poly.pdbx_seq_one_letter_code
_entity_poly.pdbx_strand_id
1 'polypeptide(L)'
;MAFGLVGCSNSEGDPVAVATTTSTATTTTIVAPKTTTPPKTTPAVMRDFWIRVDRDGYATMNVNGTYTDAELESAFNEQKRIWTSTKKGDGWFIEINCGDGQSPEGGARQANGKFAITALGAARTGLEKGGSEFEALPNRQPCPLQLDATTAGAVTADDVIAAIKLAGLPVVDPRTNTSFCAESGCVQLVTTDYFSVYQFADQAKADKFASLWPSHYQNGLVFLRYTDDGSDPTDPSLIPQYNAVLDQVMGG
;
A
#
# COMPACT_ATOMS: atom_id res chain seq x y z
N MET A 1 6.39 53.64 70.20
CA MET A 1 7.04 53.03 71.38
C MET A 1 7.04 51.54 71.12
N ALA A 2 8.12 50.77 71.19
CA ALA A 2 9.47 50.98 71.67
C ALA A 2 10.32 49.77 71.17
N PHE A 3 11.58 50.06 70.82
CA PHE A 3 12.85 49.31 71.03
C PHE A 3 12.81 47.77 71.07
N GLY A 4 13.69 47.00 70.42
CA GLY A 4 15.14 47.11 70.24
C GLY A 4 15.73 45.73 70.59
N LEU A 5 16.35 45.03 69.63
CA LEU A 5 17.80 44.83 69.44
C LEU A 5 18.53 43.96 70.50
N VAL A 6 19.37 43.07 69.94
CA VAL A 6 20.67 42.55 70.42
C VAL A 6 20.73 41.09 70.89
N GLY A 7 21.56 40.35 70.15
CA GLY A 7 22.22 39.10 70.54
C GLY A 7 23.29 38.77 69.51
N CYS A 8 24.42 39.49 69.54
CA CYS A 8 25.60 39.27 68.71
C CYS A 8 26.36 38.01 69.14
N SER A 9 26.98 37.30 68.19
CA SER A 9 28.35 36.81 68.38
C SER A 9 29.04 36.54 67.04
N ASN A 10 30.20 37.19 66.86
CA ASN A 10 31.15 37.00 65.76
C ASN A 10 32.02 35.75 66.01
N SER A 11 32.41 35.07 64.95
CA SER A 11 33.64 34.26 64.83
C SER A 11 33.99 34.25 63.33
N GLU A 12 34.90 35.09 62.87
CA GLU A 12 36.35 34.83 62.71
C GLU A 12 36.68 33.74 61.67
N GLY A 13 37.18 34.18 60.51
CA GLY A 13 38.47 33.75 59.95
C GLY A 13 38.63 32.35 59.35
N ASP A 14 38.69 32.33 58.01
CA ASP A 14 39.50 31.47 57.13
C ASP A 14 39.12 29.99 56.88
N PRO A 15 39.51 29.37 55.74
CA PRO A 15 39.91 29.91 54.44
C PRO A 15 38.99 29.44 53.29
N VAL A 16 39.08 30.15 52.15
CA VAL A 16 38.50 29.73 50.86
C VAL A 16 39.18 28.45 50.40
N ALA A 17 38.56 27.30 50.66
CA ALA A 17 38.86 26.06 49.97
C ALA A 17 38.21 26.13 48.58
N VAL A 18 39.03 26.47 47.57
CA VAL A 18 38.68 26.25 46.16
C VAL A 18 38.61 24.74 45.97
N ALA A 19 37.42 24.17 46.13
CA ALA A 19 37.13 22.81 45.72
C ALA A 19 37.07 22.80 44.18
N THR A 20 38.22 22.54 43.56
CA THR A 20 38.27 22.05 42.18
C THR A 20 37.55 20.71 42.18
N THR A 21 36.24 20.71 41.90
CA THR A 21 35.53 19.48 41.54
C THR A 21 36.05 19.04 40.19
N THR A 22 37.05 18.17 40.21
CA THR A 22 37.41 17.33 39.08
C THR A 22 36.19 16.48 38.77
N SER A 23 35.40 16.93 37.80
CA SER A 23 34.33 16.14 37.18
C SER A 23 34.98 14.87 36.65
N THR A 24 34.77 13.78 37.37
CA THR A 24 35.17 12.45 36.92
C THR A 24 34.21 12.12 35.79
N ALA A 25 34.65 12.37 34.57
CA ALA A 25 33.94 11.98 33.36
C ALA A 25 33.72 10.46 33.45
N THR A 26 32.48 10.07 33.73
CA THR A 26 32.06 8.70 33.58
C THR A 26 32.04 8.45 32.08
N THR A 27 33.06 7.78 31.57
CA THR A 27 33.09 7.28 30.20
C THR A 27 32.02 6.21 30.08
N THR A 28 30.79 6.62 29.83
CA THR A 28 29.77 5.74 29.29
C THR A 28 30.22 5.41 27.87
N THR A 29 30.67 4.18 27.66
CA THR A 29 30.86 3.62 26.32
C THR A 29 29.50 3.60 25.64
N ILE A 30 29.17 4.68 24.94
CA ILE A 30 28.06 4.72 24.00
C ILE A 30 28.48 3.76 22.88
N VAL A 31 27.92 2.56 22.89
CA VAL A 31 27.95 1.68 21.73
C VAL A 31 27.20 2.44 20.64
N ALA A 32 27.96 3.01 19.70
CA ALA A 32 27.40 3.65 18.52
C ALA A 32 26.41 2.68 17.87
N PRO A 33 25.18 3.09 17.52
CA PRO A 33 24.31 2.27 16.71
C PRO A 33 25.08 1.96 15.43
N LYS A 34 25.26 0.67 15.15
CA LYS A 34 25.86 0.21 13.90
C LYS A 34 25.07 0.85 12.77
N THR A 35 25.72 1.77 12.06
CA THR A 35 25.31 2.21 10.73
C THR A 35 25.34 0.97 9.84
N THR A 36 24.22 0.27 9.76
CA THR A 36 24.01 -0.74 8.74
C THR A 36 23.89 0.00 7.42
N THR A 37 24.92 -0.16 6.60
CA THR A 37 24.90 0.18 5.18
C THR A 37 23.57 -0.26 4.58
N PRO A 38 22.82 0.61 3.88
CA PRO A 38 21.60 0.21 3.21
C PRO A 38 21.90 -0.98 2.30
N PRO A 39 21.17 -2.11 2.43
CA PRO A 39 21.29 -3.17 1.45
C PRO A 39 20.96 -2.57 0.08
N LYS A 40 21.83 -2.85 -0.90
CA LYS A 40 21.66 -2.46 -2.30
C LYS A 40 20.34 -3.05 -2.78
N THR A 41 19.29 -2.24 -2.77
CA THR A 41 17.93 -2.65 -3.13
C THR A 41 17.92 -3.03 -4.61
N THR A 42 17.78 -4.32 -4.88
CA THR A 42 17.15 -4.81 -6.11
C THR A 42 15.89 -3.98 -6.35
N PRO A 43 15.59 -3.48 -7.56
CA PRO A 43 14.38 -2.69 -7.78
C PRO A 43 13.17 -3.52 -7.32
N ALA A 44 12.65 -3.17 -6.15
CA ALA A 44 11.46 -3.79 -5.59
C ALA A 44 10.35 -3.53 -6.59
N VAL A 45 9.68 -4.61 -7.00
CA VAL A 45 8.47 -4.53 -7.82
C VAL A 45 7.47 -3.71 -7.00
N MET A 46 7.37 -2.42 -7.31
CA MET A 46 6.51 -1.52 -6.57
C MET A 46 5.07 -1.90 -6.92
N ARG A 47 4.38 -2.53 -5.97
CA ARG A 47 2.96 -2.84 -6.11
C ARG A 47 2.18 -1.52 -6.07
N ASP A 48 1.23 -1.34 -6.99
CA ASP A 48 0.38 -0.16 -7.06
C ASP A 48 -0.26 0.12 -5.69
N PHE A 49 -0.07 1.34 -5.17
CA PHE A 49 -0.76 1.86 -3.99
C PHE A 49 -1.50 3.13 -4.36
N TRP A 50 -2.60 3.42 -3.66
CA TRP A 50 -3.31 4.69 -3.82
C TRP A 50 -3.13 5.55 -2.57
N ILE A 51 -3.08 6.87 -2.73
CA ILE A 51 -2.99 7.79 -1.60
C ILE A 51 -3.96 8.96 -1.74
N ARG A 52 -4.59 9.34 -0.63
CA ARG A 52 -5.38 10.57 -0.49
C ARG A 52 -4.86 11.44 0.63
N VAL A 53 -5.09 12.74 0.46
CA VAL A 53 -4.95 13.72 1.53
C VAL A 53 -6.29 13.83 2.23
N ASP A 54 -6.36 13.40 3.50
CA ASP A 54 -7.59 13.47 4.28
C ASP A 54 -7.84 14.90 4.79
N ARG A 55 -6.77 15.55 5.24
CA ARG A 55 -6.73 16.95 5.68
C ARG A 55 -5.28 17.44 5.67
N ASP A 56 -5.06 18.73 5.91
CA ASP A 56 -3.69 19.26 5.96
C ASP A 56 -2.82 18.48 6.96
N GLY A 57 -1.73 17.90 6.44
CA GLY A 57 -0.78 17.10 7.21
C GLY A 57 -1.17 15.67 7.52
N TYR A 58 -2.33 15.20 7.03
CA TYR A 58 -2.77 13.82 7.22
C TYR A 58 -3.17 13.20 5.88
N ALA A 59 -2.70 12.00 5.65
CA ALA A 59 -2.98 11.25 4.45
C ALA A 59 -3.17 9.77 4.75
N THR A 60 -3.95 9.12 3.91
CA THR A 60 -4.18 7.68 3.96
C THR A 60 -3.69 7.05 2.67
N MET A 61 -2.80 6.08 2.81
CA MET A 61 -2.32 5.22 1.74
C MET A 61 -3.05 3.88 1.82
N ASN A 62 -3.72 3.50 0.74
CA ASN A 62 -4.41 2.22 0.61
C ASN A 62 -3.52 1.22 -0.12
N VAL A 63 -3.32 0.05 0.49
CA VAL A 63 -2.55 -1.09 -0.05
C VAL A 63 -3.44 -2.33 -0.14
N ASN A 64 -3.19 -3.21 -1.11
CA ASN A 64 -4.01 -4.40 -1.36
C ASN A 64 -3.18 -5.70 -1.37
N GLY A 65 -3.63 -6.70 -0.60
CA GLY A 65 -2.97 -7.99 -0.45
C GLY A 65 -1.86 -8.00 0.59
N THR A 66 -0.95 -8.98 0.47
CA THR A 66 0.14 -9.16 1.43
C THR A 66 1.34 -8.28 1.05
N TYR A 67 1.68 -7.34 1.92
CA TYR A 67 2.92 -6.57 1.87
C TYR A 67 3.82 -6.98 3.04
N THR A 68 5.10 -7.13 2.75
CA THR A 68 6.16 -7.20 3.76
C THR A 68 6.43 -5.81 4.34
N ASP A 69 7.05 -5.76 5.51
CA ASP A 69 7.50 -4.53 6.18
C ASP A 69 8.34 -3.65 5.25
N ALA A 70 9.26 -4.28 4.52
CA ALA A 70 10.14 -3.60 3.58
C ALA A 70 9.37 -2.99 2.39
N GLU A 71 8.33 -3.67 1.89
CA GLU A 71 7.49 -3.16 0.80
C GLU A 71 6.63 -1.97 1.27
N LEU A 72 6.07 -2.04 2.49
CA LEU A 72 5.32 -0.91 3.07
C LEU A 72 6.22 0.31 3.32
N GLU A 73 7.43 0.08 3.83
CA GLU A 73 8.42 1.13 4.02
C GLU A 73 8.87 1.72 2.68
N SER A 74 9.04 0.89 1.66
CA SER A 74 9.37 1.34 0.30
C SER A 74 8.27 2.24 -0.28
N ALA A 75 6.99 1.85 -0.14
CA ALA A 75 5.85 2.67 -0.57
C ALA A 75 5.80 4.02 0.17
N PHE A 76 6.00 4.01 1.49
CA PHE A 76 6.12 5.22 2.30
C PHE A 76 7.25 6.14 1.83
N ASN A 77 8.44 5.58 1.62
CA ASN A 77 9.62 6.34 1.20
C ASN A 77 9.48 6.93 -0.20
N GLU A 78 8.84 6.20 -1.13
CA GLU A 78 8.52 6.74 -2.45
C GLU A 78 7.57 7.93 -2.34
N GLN A 79 6.54 7.81 -1.51
CA GLN A 79 5.60 8.92 -1.33
C GLN A 79 6.26 10.15 -0.70
N LYS A 80 7.12 9.93 0.32
CA LYS A 80 7.95 10.98 0.91
C LYS A 80 8.80 11.66 -0.16
N ARG A 81 9.46 10.89 -1.03
CA ARG A 81 10.29 11.41 -2.12
C ARG A 81 9.48 12.33 -3.04
N ILE A 82 8.31 11.88 -3.49
CA ILE A 82 7.42 12.64 -4.39
C ILE A 82 6.95 13.94 -3.73
N TRP A 83 6.47 13.91 -2.48
CA TRP A 83 5.95 15.12 -1.82
C TRP A 83 7.05 16.08 -1.39
N THR A 84 8.24 15.58 -1.08
CA THR A 84 9.42 16.42 -0.86
C THR A 84 9.85 17.11 -2.15
N SER A 85 9.92 16.38 -3.27
CA SER A 85 10.36 16.97 -4.56
C SER A 85 9.36 17.97 -5.13
N THR A 86 8.06 17.72 -4.93
CA THR A 86 6.98 18.61 -5.37
C THR A 86 6.65 19.72 -4.37
N LYS A 87 7.33 19.76 -3.21
CA LYS A 87 7.07 20.69 -2.10
C LYS A 87 5.60 20.69 -1.66
N LYS A 88 4.98 19.50 -1.65
CA LYS A 88 3.57 19.34 -1.29
C LYS A 88 3.44 19.31 0.23
N GLY A 89 2.98 20.42 0.81
CA GLY A 89 2.77 20.57 2.25
C GLY A 89 4.06 20.69 3.07
N ASP A 90 3.91 20.85 4.38
CA ASP A 90 5.03 21.08 5.29
C ASP A 90 5.54 19.81 5.97
N GLY A 91 4.64 18.88 6.28
CA GLY A 91 4.91 17.61 6.94
C GLY A 91 3.63 16.78 7.05
N TRP A 92 3.79 15.46 7.10
CA TRP A 92 2.71 14.51 6.90
C TRP A 92 2.73 13.39 7.93
N PHE A 93 1.55 13.00 8.39
CA PHE A 93 1.25 11.70 8.98
C PHE A 93 0.56 10.86 7.92
N ILE A 94 1.10 9.67 7.64
CA ILE A 94 0.56 8.72 6.69
C ILE A 94 0.07 7.50 7.44
N GLU A 95 -1.21 7.22 7.28
CA GLU A 95 -1.84 5.99 7.70
C GLU A 95 -1.83 5.02 6.52
N ILE A 96 -1.20 3.85 6.67
CA ILE A 96 -1.21 2.83 5.62
C ILE A 96 -2.24 1.79 6.00
N ASN A 97 -3.35 1.76 5.26
CA ASN A 97 -4.50 0.91 5.49
C ASN A 97 -4.67 -0.08 4.35
N CYS A 98 -5.37 -1.17 4.62
CA CYS A 98 -5.89 -2.00 3.55
C CYS A 98 -6.91 -1.23 2.71
N GLY A 99 -6.91 -1.42 1.39
CA GLY A 99 -7.92 -0.85 0.51
C GLY A 99 -7.66 -1.19 -0.95
N ASP A 100 -8.70 -1.15 -1.77
CA ASP A 100 -8.70 -1.53 -3.19
C ASP A 100 -8.40 -0.38 -4.16
N GLY A 101 -8.34 0.86 -3.68
CA GLY A 101 -8.13 2.02 -4.54
C GLY A 101 -8.54 3.31 -3.85
N GLN A 102 -9.43 4.08 -4.49
CA GLN A 102 -9.82 5.42 -4.05
C GLN A 102 -10.85 5.45 -2.91
N SER A 103 -11.18 4.29 -2.32
CA SER A 103 -12.17 4.22 -1.25
C SER A 103 -11.78 5.14 -0.07
N PRO A 104 -12.71 5.97 0.42
CA PRO A 104 -12.50 6.79 1.61
C PRO A 104 -12.43 5.92 2.88
N GLU A 105 -13.03 4.73 2.84
CA GLU A 105 -13.02 3.77 3.94
C GLU A 105 -11.78 2.88 3.81
N GLY A 106 -10.74 3.20 4.60
CA GLY A 106 -9.59 2.32 4.75
C GLY A 106 -9.96 1.11 5.62
N GLY A 107 -9.56 -0.08 5.19
CA GLY A 107 -9.63 -1.32 5.97
C GLY A 107 -8.59 -1.38 7.08
N ALA A 108 -8.22 -2.59 7.50
CA ALA A 108 -7.30 -2.80 8.61
C ALA A 108 -5.98 -2.04 8.46
N ARG A 109 -5.52 -1.40 9.53
CA ARG A 109 -4.25 -0.67 9.58
C ARG A 109 -3.08 -1.63 9.37
N GLN A 110 -2.12 -1.23 8.54
CA GLN A 110 -0.90 -1.96 8.23
C GLN A 110 0.37 -1.25 8.73
N ALA A 111 0.42 0.07 8.66
CA ALA A 111 1.58 0.81 9.16
C ALA A 111 1.22 2.27 9.40
N ASN A 112 2.09 2.94 10.14
CA ASN A 112 2.07 4.38 10.29
C ASN A 112 3.41 4.93 9.81
N GLY A 113 3.37 6.08 9.16
CA GLY A 113 4.57 6.82 8.80
C GLY A 113 4.39 8.30 9.08
N LYS A 114 5.48 9.01 9.29
CA LYS A 114 5.47 10.48 9.32
C LYS A 114 6.78 11.04 8.79
N PHE A 115 6.71 12.20 8.14
CA PHE A 115 7.89 12.90 7.67
C PHE A 115 7.71 14.41 7.63
N ALA A 116 8.81 15.14 7.80
CA ALA A 116 8.85 16.60 7.77
C ALA A 116 9.58 17.11 6.52
N ILE A 117 8.96 18.01 5.76
CA ILE A 117 9.55 18.69 4.60
C ILE A 117 10.16 20.02 5.03
N THR A 118 9.44 20.79 5.86
CA THR A 118 9.83 22.14 6.31
C THR A 118 9.95 22.21 7.85
N ALA A 119 10.35 23.38 8.36
CA ALA A 119 10.39 23.63 9.81
C ALA A 119 8.99 23.59 10.46
N LEU A 120 7.95 23.98 9.72
CA LEU A 120 6.56 23.85 10.20
C LEU A 120 6.15 22.38 10.29
N GLY A 121 6.58 21.56 9.32
CA GLY A 121 6.37 20.11 9.36
C GLY A 121 7.13 19.43 10.49
N ALA A 122 8.34 19.90 10.79
CA ALA A 122 9.13 19.45 11.93
C ALA A 122 8.37 19.67 13.24
N ALA A 123 7.87 20.89 13.46
CA ALA A 123 7.04 21.20 14.63
C ALA A 123 5.75 20.37 14.70
N ARG A 124 5.11 20.10 13.54
CA ARG A 124 3.89 19.30 13.45
C ARG A 124 4.11 17.82 13.78
N THR A 125 5.17 17.22 13.25
CA THR A 125 5.42 15.77 13.31
C THR A 125 6.29 15.36 14.50
N GLY A 126 6.90 16.34 15.19
CA GLY A 126 7.88 16.11 16.24
C GLY A 126 9.23 15.59 15.71
N LEU A 127 9.47 15.72 14.40
CA LEU A 127 10.69 15.30 13.73
C LEU A 127 11.60 16.50 13.46
N GLU A 128 12.87 16.25 13.15
CA GLU A 128 13.73 17.27 12.53
C GLU A 128 13.32 17.53 11.08
N LYS A 129 13.69 18.71 10.55
CA LYS A 129 13.45 19.03 9.13
C LYS A 129 14.14 18.01 8.21
N GLY A 130 13.37 17.37 7.33
CA GLY A 130 13.85 16.29 6.46
C GLY A 130 13.77 14.89 7.07
N GLY A 131 13.49 14.81 8.38
CA GLY A 131 13.34 13.56 9.12
C GLY A 131 12.11 12.77 8.71
N SER A 132 12.14 11.47 9.00
CA SER A 132 11.01 10.55 8.82
C SER A 132 11.07 9.40 9.81
N GLU A 133 9.91 8.90 10.20
CA GLU A 133 9.73 7.68 10.97
C GLU A 133 8.70 6.80 10.25
N PHE A 134 8.92 5.49 10.30
CA PHE A 134 8.04 4.48 9.75
C PHE A 134 7.90 3.35 10.78
N GLU A 135 6.67 2.94 11.04
CA GLU A 135 6.34 1.89 11.98
C GLU A 135 5.33 0.92 11.35
N ALA A 136 5.83 -0.27 11.04
CA ALA A 136 5.04 -1.43 10.75
C ALA A 136 4.24 -1.88 11.98
N LEU A 137 2.93 -2.08 11.86
CA LEU A 137 2.19 -2.66 12.98
C LEU A 137 2.63 -4.12 13.25
N PRO A 138 2.75 -4.54 14.52
CA PRO A 138 2.99 -5.94 14.85
C PRO A 138 1.72 -6.78 14.63
N ASN A 139 1.89 -8.04 14.22
CA ASN A 139 0.79 -9.02 14.02
C ASN A 139 -0.30 -8.57 13.05
N ARG A 140 0.09 -7.86 11.99
CA ARG A 140 -0.84 -7.47 10.92
C ARG A 140 -1.50 -8.70 10.32
N GLN A 141 -2.81 -8.60 10.17
CA GLN A 141 -3.48 -9.47 9.24
C GLN A 141 -3.13 -9.01 7.83
N PRO A 142 -2.83 -9.93 6.90
CA PRO A 142 -2.76 -9.61 5.49
C PRO A 142 -3.98 -8.77 5.14
N CYS A 143 -3.79 -7.75 4.31
CA CYS A 143 -4.98 -7.08 3.82
C CYS A 143 -5.87 -8.13 3.19
N PRO A 144 -7.17 -8.12 3.51
CA PRO A 144 -8.08 -8.86 2.68
C PRO A 144 -7.77 -8.36 1.28
N LEU A 145 -7.24 -9.25 0.44
CA LEU A 145 -7.58 -9.16 -0.96
C LEU A 145 -9.09 -9.02 -0.89
N GLN A 146 -9.65 -7.89 -1.33
CA GLN A 146 -11.07 -7.88 -1.63
C GLN A 146 -11.26 -8.94 -2.70
N LEU A 147 -11.41 -10.16 -2.22
CA LEU A 147 -12.02 -11.31 -2.82
C LEU A 147 -13.51 -11.06 -2.64
N ASP A 148 -14.02 -9.99 -3.25
CA ASP A 148 -15.40 -10.01 -3.70
C ASP A 148 -15.46 -10.78 -5.04
N ALA A 149 -14.76 -11.92 -5.10
CA ALA A 149 -15.16 -13.04 -5.94
C ALA A 149 -16.42 -13.72 -5.37
N THR A 150 -16.98 -13.20 -4.28
CA THR A 150 -18.04 -13.84 -3.49
C THR A 150 -19.06 -12.83 -2.94
N THR A 151 -19.38 -11.76 -3.67
CA THR A 151 -20.74 -11.23 -3.54
C THR A 151 -21.66 -12.38 -3.97
N ALA A 152 -22.52 -12.87 -3.07
CA ALA A 152 -23.48 -13.92 -3.44
C ALA A 152 -24.31 -13.41 -4.63
N GLY A 153 -24.11 -14.01 -5.82
CA GLY A 153 -24.71 -13.58 -7.09
C GLY A 153 -23.77 -12.88 -8.08
N ALA A 154 -22.50 -12.67 -7.78
CA ALA A 154 -21.52 -12.20 -8.77
C ALA A 154 -21.18 -13.32 -9.76
N VAL A 155 -21.24 -13.01 -11.04
CA VAL A 155 -20.84 -13.91 -12.13
C VAL A 155 -19.35 -14.23 -12.01
N THR A 156 -19.03 -15.52 -11.93
CA THR A 156 -17.66 -16.03 -11.87
C THR A 156 -17.12 -16.37 -13.27
N ALA A 157 -15.80 -16.55 -13.39
CA ALA A 157 -15.21 -17.02 -14.65
C ALA A 157 -15.72 -18.42 -15.01
N ASP A 158 -15.98 -19.29 -14.03
CA ASP A 158 -16.55 -20.61 -14.24
C ASP A 158 -18.01 -20.54 -14.74
N ASP A 159 -18.81 -19.59 -14.25
CA ASP A 159 -20.19 -19.38 -14.73
C ASP A 159 -20.20 -19.00 -16.21
N VAL A 160 -19.27 -18.14 -16.63
CA VAL A 160 -19.13 -17.75 -18.04
C VAL A 160 -18.68 -18.91 -18.90
N ILE A 161 -17.71 -19.71 -18.44
CA ILE A 161 -17.29 -20.94 -19.13
C ILE A 161 -18.46 -21.92 -19.28
N ALA A 162 -19.24 -22.11 -18.22
CA ALA A 162 -20.41 -22.97 -18.24
C ALA A 162 -21.48 -22.46 -19.21
N ALA A 163 -21.72 -21.15 -19.24
CA ALA A 163 -22.68 -20.53 -20.15
C ALA A 163 -22.25 -20.61 -21.62
N ILE A 164 -20.96 -20.39 -21.91
CA ILE A 164 -20.40 -20.53 -23.27
C ILE A 164 -20.55 -21.97 -23.76
N LYS A 165 -20.24 -22.94 -22.90
CA LYS A 165 -20.44 -24.35 -23.20
C LYS A 165 -21.92 -24.69 -23.43
N LEU A 166 -22.82 -24.14 -22.61
CA LEU A 166 -24.26 -24.33 -22.74
C LEU A 166 -24.82 -23.73 -24.04
N ALA A 167 -24.24 -22.61 -24.50
CA ALA A 167 -24.55 -21.99 -25.79
C ALA A 167 -24.02 -22.77 -27.00
N GLY A 168 -23.29 -23.87 -26.78
CA GLY A 168 -22.73 -24.71 -27.84
C GLY A 168 -21.47 -24.14 -28.50
N LEU A 169 -20.85 -23.12 -27.88
CA LEU A 169 -19.61 -22.53 -28.36
C LEU A 169 -18.40 -23.35 -27.89
N PRO A 170 -17.29 -23.34 -28.65
CA PRO A 170 -16.15 -24.18 -28.31
C PRO A 170 -15.43 -23.69 -27.06
N VAL A 171 -15.29 -24.60 -26.09
CA VAL A 171 -14.49 -24.41 -24.86
C VAL A 171 -13.50 -25.57 -24.80
N VAL A 172 -12.28 -25.34 -25.29
CA VAL A 172 -11.25 -26.39 -25.41
C VAL A 172 -10.22 -26.21 -24.29
N ASP A 173 -9.93 -27.32 -23.60
CA ASP A 173 -9.01 -27.42 -22.47
C ASP A 173 -9.13 -26.29 -21.42
N PRO A 174 -10.30 -26.15 -20.77
CA PRO A 174 -10.47 -25.15 -19.71
C PRO A 174 -9.58 -25.48 -18.51
N ARG A 175 -8.70 -24.54 -18.15
CA ARG A 175 -7.72 -24.65 -17.07
C ARG A 175 -7.89 -23.51 -16.08
N THR A 176 -8.07 -23.84 -14.81
CA THR A 176 -8.10 -22.83 -13.74
C THR A 176 -6.67 -22.34 -13.47
N ASN A 177 -6.39 -21.12 -13.90
CA ASN A 177 -5.07 -20.48 -13.86
C ASN A 177 -5.04 -19.28 -12.90
N THR A 178 -5.90 -19.31 -11.87
CA THR A 178 -6.08 -18.19 -10.93
C THR A 178 -4.79 -17.79 -10.20
N SER A 179 -3.81 -18.70 -10.07
CA SER A 179 -2.47 -18.36 -9.56
C SER A 179 -1.75 -17.28 -10.35
N PHE A 180 -2.07 -17.09 -11.64
CA PHE A 180 -1.50 -16.05 -12.50
C PHE A 180 -2.18 -14.68 -12.33
N CYS A 181 -3.21 -14.57 -11.49
CA CYS A 181 -3.89 -13.31 -11.23
C CYS A 181 -3.05 -12.30 -10.44
N ALA A 182 -1.94 -12.70 -9.83
CA ALA A 182 -1.11 -11.81 -9.02
C ALA A 182 -0.61 -10.58 -9.80
N GLU A 183 -0.34 -10.74 -11.09
CA GLU A 183 0.19 -9.67 -11.96
C GLU A 183 -0.92 -8.83 -12.59
N SER A 184 -2.04 -9.45 -12.97
CA SER A 184 -3.17 -8.75 -13.60
C SER A 184 -4.11 -8.09 -12.59
N GLY A 185 -4.11 -8.55 -11.33
CA GLY A 185 -5.04 -8.09 -10.30
C GLY A 185 -6.44 -8.70 -10.40
N CYS A 186 -6.62 -9.78 -11.18
CA CYS A 186 -7.86 -10.56 -11.19
C CYS A 186 -8.07 -11.33 -9.88
N VAL A 187 -9.28 -11.82 -9.66
CA VAL A 187 -9.64 -12.73 -8.56
C VAL A 187 -9.86 -14.15 -9.03
N GLN A 188 -10.22 -14.32 -10.31
CA GLN A 188 -10.31 -15.62 -10.95
C GLN A 188 -9.81 -15.53 -12.39
N LEU A 189 -9.14 -16.59 -12.83
CA LEU A 189 -8.74 -16.79 -14.22
C LEU A 189 -9.01 -18.23 -14.64
N VAL A 190 -9.76 -18.39 -15.74
CA VAL A 190 -9.89 -19.65 -16.47
C VAL A 190 -9.39 -19.44 -17.89
N THR A 191 -8.43 -20.27 -18.31
CA THR A 191 -7.82 -20.21 -19.64
C THR A 191 -8.27 -21.41 -20.45
N THR A 192 -8.82 -21.17 -21.63
CA THR A 192 -9.06 -22.18 -22.67
C THR A 192 -8.01 -22.00 -23.77
N ASP A 193 -8.02 -22.85 -24.78
CA ASP A 193 -7.14 -22.67 -25.94
C ASP A 193 -7.51 -21.42 -26.75
N TYR A 194 -8.81 -21.14 -26.90
CA TYR A 194 -9.30 -20.03 -27.71
C TYR A 194 -9.36 -18.71 -26.94
N PHE A 195 -9.73 -18.70 -25.67
CA PHE A 195 -9.89 -17.48 -24.90
C PHE A 195 -9.59 -17.67 -23.42
N SER A 196 -9.35 -16.58 -22.72
CA SER A 196 -9.21 -16.55 -21.27
C SER A 196 -10.26 -15.66 -20.64
N VAL A 197 -10.88 -16.13 -19.56
CA VAL A 197 -11.87 -15.41 -18.78
C VAL A 197 -11.22 -14.94 -17.49
N TYR A 198 -11.19 -13.63 -17.29
CA TYR A 198 -10.69 -12.97 -16.09
C TYR A 198 -11.88 -12.37 -15.34
N GLN A 199 -11.98 -12.65 -14.05
CA GLN A 199 -12.89 -11.95 -13.14
C GLN A 199 -12.08 -10.98 -12.30
N PHE A 200 -12.50 -9.72 -12.22
CA PHE A 200 -11.90 -8.71 -11.36
C PHE A 200 -12.80 -8.43 -10.16
N ALA A 201 -12.22 -7.96 -9.05
CA ALA A 201 -13.01 -7.44 -7.93
C ALA A 201 -13.29 -5.94 -8.05
N ASP A 202 -12.62 -5.26 -8.99
CA ASP A 202 -12.65 -3.80 -9.11
C ASP A 202 -12.70 -3.39 -10.60
N GLN A 203 -13.58 -2.44 -10.90
CA GLN A 203 -13.80 -1.96 -12.27
C GLN A 203 -12.57 -1.23 -12.80
N ALA A 204 -11.86 -0.45 -11.98
CA ALA A 204 -10.68 0.29 -12.43
C ALA A 204 -9.52 -0.65 -12.79
N LYS A 205 -9.38 -1.79 -12.10
CA LYS A 205 -8.43 -2.85 -12.46
C LYS A 205 -8.81 -3.54 -13.76
N ALA A 206 -10.09 -3.85 -13.95
CA ALA A 206 -10.59 -4.41 -15.22
C ALA A 206 -10.28 -3.45 -16.38
N ASP A 207 -10.64 -2.18 -16.24
CA ASP A 207 -10.42 -1.15 -17.26
C ASP A 207 -8.93 -0.92 -17.56
N LYS A 208 -8.08 -0.92 -16.52
CA LYS A 208 -6.62 -0.86 -16.68
C LYS A 208 -6.11 -2.06 -17.47
N PHE A 209 -6.58 -3.26 -17.15
CA PHE A 209 -6.17 -4.48 -17.84
C PHE A 209 -6.63 -4.47 -19.31
N ALA A 210 -7.86 -4.02 -19.57
CA ALA A 210 -8.41 -3.87 -20.92
C ALA A 210 -7.58 -2.94 -21.81
N SER A 211 -6.99 -1.88 -21.25
CA SER A 211 -6.11 -0.97 -22.00
C SER A 211 -4.85 -1.64 -22.55
N LEU A 212 -4.46 -2.81 -22.01
CA LEU A 212 -3.24 -3.53 -22.39
C LEU A 212 -3.48 -4.56 -23.50
N TRP A 213 -4.74 -4.95 -23.74
CA TRP A 213 -5.07 -6.07 -24.62
C TRP A 213 -6.06 -5.60 -25.68
N PRO A 214 -5.69 -5.42 -26.95
CA PRO A 214 -6.61 -4.91 -27.96
C PRO A 214 -7.71 -5.90 -28.35
N SER A 215 -7.43 -7.20 -28.28
CA SER A 215 -8.39 -8.27 -28.60
C SER A 215 -9.06 -8.79 -27.33
N HIS A 216 -10.08 -8.06 -26.91
CA HIS A 216 -10.83 -8.39 -25.71
C HIS A 216 -12.30 -8.00 -25.84
N TYR A 217 -13.07 -8.48 -24.88
CA TYR A 217 -14.39 -7.96 -24.59
C TYR A 217 -14.58 -7.87 -23.08
N GLN A 218 -15.17 -6.79 -22.60
CA GLN A 218 -15.40 -6.58 -21.18
C GLN A 218 -16.86 -6.22 -20.94
N ASN A 219 -17.48 -6.86 -19.95
CA ASN A 219 -18.78 -6.48 -19.44
C ASN A 219 -18.71 -6.48 -17.90
N GLY A 220 -18.80 -5.29 -17.31
CA GLY A 220 -18.59 -5.07 -15.88
C GLY A 220 -17.21 -5.56 -15.42
N LEU A 221 -17.21 -6.45 -14.43
CA LEU A 221 -16.02 -7.01 -13.80
C LEU A 221 -15.46 -8.26 -14.50
N VAL A 222 -16.11 -8.72 -15.57
CA VAL A 222 -15.65 -9.89 -16.32
C VAL A 222 -15.06 -9.48 -17.65
N PHE A 223 -13.92 -10.07 -17.96
CA PHE A 223 -13.08 -9.75 -19.11
C PHE A 223 -12.73 -11.02 -19.89
N LEU A 224 -13.07 -11.04 -21.17
CA LEU A 224 -12.69 -12.07 -22.14
C LEU A 224 -11.50 -11.58 -22.94
N ARG A 225 -10.39 -12.33 -22.90
CA ARG A 225 -9.24 -12.14 -23.76
C ARG A 225 -9.24 -13.21 -24.85
N TYR A 226 -9.17 -12.81 -26.11
CA TYR A 226 -9.09 -13.74 -27.23
C TYR A 226 -7.64 -14.10 -27.54
N THR A 227 -7.40 -15.37 -27.89
CA THR A 227 -6.10 -15.82 -28.38
C THR A 227 -5.93 -15.32 -29.81
N ASP A 228 -5.04 -14.34 -30.03
CA ASP A 228 -4.79 -13.73 -31.35
C ASP A 228 -3.74 -14.49 -32.17
N ASP A 229 -2.83 -15.19 -31.51
CA ASP A 229 -1.66 -15.83 -32.09
C ASP A 229 -1.41 -17.23 -31.50
N GLY A 230 -0.52 -18.00 -32.13
CA GLY A 230 -0.20 -19.37 -31.73
C GLY A 230 -0.88 -20.43 -32.60
N SER A 231 -0.94 -21.66 -32.07
CA SER A 231 -1.46 -22.82 -32.80
C SER A 231 -2.97 -22.81 -32.98
N ASP A 232 -3.69 -22.15 -32.06
CA ASP A 232 -5.15 -22.18 -31.98
C ASP A 232 -5.73 -20.78 -31.73
N PRO A 233 -5.58 -19.84 -32.68
CA PRO A 233 -6.19 -18.52 -32.56
C PRO A 233 -7.72 -18.62 -32.52
N THR A 234 -8.36 -17.68 -31.83
CA THR A 234 -9.83 -17.58 -31.84
C THR A 234 -10.30 -17.31 -33.25
N ASP A 235 -11.26 -18.10 -33.73
CA ASP A 235 -11.97 -17.77 -34.97
C ASP A 235 -12.71 -16.43 -34.80
N PRO A 236 -12.37 -15.38 -35.59
CA PRO A 236 -13.00 -14.07 -35.47
C PRO A 236 -14.53 -14.09 -35.67
N SER A 237 -15.08 -15.09 -36.36
CA SER A 237 -16.52 -15.25 -36.55
C SER A 237 -17.26 -15.71 -35.29
N LEU A 238 -16.54 -16.28 -34.32
CA LEU A 238 -17.08 -16.71 -33.03
C LEU A 238 -17.02 -15.61 -31.96
N ILE A 239 -16.14 -14.61 -32.12
CA ILE A 239 -15.98 -13.51 -31.14
C ILE A 239 -17.31 -12.83 -30.79
N PRO A 240 -18.18 -12.44 -31.76
CA PRO A 240 -19.47 -11.84 -31.41
C PRO A 240 -20.38 -12.76 -30.60
N GLN A 241 -20.26 -14.08 -30.78
CA GLN A 241 -21.07 -15.07 -30.06
C GLN A 241 -20.58 -15.23 -28.62
N TYR A 242 -19.26 -15.23 -28.39
CA TYR A 242 -18.70 -15.19 -27.04
C TYR A 242 -19.11 -13.91 -26.29
N ASN A 243 -19.04 -12.75 -26.95
CA ASN A 243 -19.49 -11.48 -26.39
C ASN A 243 -20.97 -11.54 -25.96
N ALA A 244 -21.83 -12.05 -26.85
CA ALA A 244 -23.27 -12.16 -26.59
C ALA A 244 -23.59 -13.07 -25.40
N VAL A 245 -22.84 -14.17 -25.23
CA VAL A 245 -22.99 -15.03 -24.04
C VAL A 245 -22.61 -14.27 -22.79
N LEU A 246 -21.50 -13.53 -22.79
CA LEU A 246 -21.12 -12.73 -21.65
C LEU A 246 -22.22 -11.70 -21.31
N ASP A 247 -22.75 -10.99 -22.30
CA ASP A 247 -23.85 -10.03 -22.09
C ASP A 247 -25.09 -10.68 -21.49
N GLN A 248 -25.44 -11.89 -21.94
CA GLN A 248 -26.58 -12.64 -21.40
C GLN A 248 -26.37 -13.05 -19.95
N VAL A 249 -25.17 -13.51 -19.60
CA VAL A 249 -24.84 -13.93 -18.22
C VAL A 249 -24.82 -12.72 -17.29
N MET A 250 -24.38 -11.55 -17.77
CA MET A 250 -24.29 -10.33 -16.97
C MET A 250 -25.63 -9.58 -16.85
N GLY A 251 -26.59 -9.83 -17.75
CA GLY A 251 -27.90 -9.15 -17.80
C GLY A 251 -29.08 -9.97 -17.27
N GLY A 252 -28.87 -11.22 -16.90
CA GLY A 252 -29.89 -12.12 -16.33
C GLY A 252 -29.99 -12.04 -14.81
#